data_AF-A0A925N0Y8-F1
#
_entry.id   AF-A0A925N0Y8-F1
#
_cell.length_a   1.000
_cell.length_b   1.000
_cell.length_c   1.000
_cell.angle_alpha   90.00
_cell.angle_beta   90.00
_cell.angle_gamma   90.00
#
_symmetry.space_group_name_H-M   'P 1'
#
loop_
_entity.id
_entity.type
_entity.pdbx_description
1 polymer ?
#
loop_
_entity_poly.entity_id
_entity_poly.type
_entity_poly.pdbx_seq_one_letter_code
_entity_poly.pdbx_strand_id
1 'polypeptide(L)'
;VWHKNNCINCHTLFGEGAYYAPDLTKIAQQRGAQYLQAYMRDPSKFYNEQRHRRLMPKQDMTDAEIADLVAFLDWVSKVDNQGWPPRPILVTGASIAATGTLPPDQAAAVAKSALPPGTKSGPADKDPAALGEVVFRTATPACNACHSLTAGANMAGPTLAGAATRAQQIVTSPDYKGKAKDVEGYLSEAITHPSAHIVPGAMYSANGVSFMPNTYGKDLTPEQVAQLAAYLATFK
;
A
#
# COMPACT_ATOMS: atom_id res chain seq x y z
N VAL A 1 20.94 -12.87 -9.93
CA VAL A 1 19.56 -13.39 -9.81
C VAL A 1 18.59 -12.83 -10.86
N TRP A 2 18.45 -11.50 -11.00
CA TRP A 2 17.57 -10.85 -11.99
C TRP A 2 17.72 -11.38 -13.43
N HIS A 3 18.94 -11.38 -13.99
CA HIS A 3 19.18 -11.90 -15.34
C HIS A 3 18.98 -13.42 -15.45
N LYS A 4 19.39 -14.19 -14.42
CA LYS A 4 19.27 -15.66 -14.40
C LYS A 4 17.82 -16.11 -14.57
N ASN A 5 16.87 -15.36 -13.99
CA ASN A 5 15.44 -15.68 -14.05
C ASN A 5 14.70 -14.88 -15.14
N ASN A 6 15.43 -14.25 -16.06
CA ASN A 6 14.86 -13.48 -17.18
C ASN A 6 13.79 -12.45 -16.76
N CYS A 7 13.95 -11.83 -15.58
CA CYS A 7 12.94 -10.91 -15.03
C CYS A 7 12.65 -9.74 -16.00
N ILE A 8 13.67 -9.29 -16.75
CA ILE A 8 13.56 -8.22 -17.74
C ILE A 8 12.64 -8.55 -18.93
N ASN A 9 12.37 -9.83 -19.21
CA ASN A 9 11.45 -10.24 -20.27
C ASN A 9 9.99 -9.95 -19.91
N CYS A 10 9.70 -9.67 -18.64
CA CYS A 10 8.37 -9.29 -18.18
C CYS A 10 8.35 -7.90 -17.55
N HIS A 11 9.38 -7.54 -16.79
CA HIS A 11 9.43 -6.34 -15.97
C HIS A 11 10.40 -5.30 -16.54
N THR A 12 10.17 -4.03 -16.17
CA THR A 12 11.11 -2.94 -16.41
C THR A 12 11.87 -2.55 -15.15
N LEU A 13 13.07 -2.00 -15.34
CA LEU A 13 13.81 -1.18 -14.37
C LEU A 13 14.25 0.10 -15.06
N PHE A 14 13.97 1.25 -14.46
CA PHE A 14 14.25 2.57 -15.03
C PHE A 14 13.66 2.78 -16.45
N GLY A 15 12.58 2.07 -16.77
CA GLY A 15 11.94 2.14 -18.10
C GLY A 15 12.56 1.20 -19.13
N GLU A 16 13.59 0.44 -18.76
CA GLU A 16 14.24 -0.51 -19.63
C GLU A 16 13.77 -1.94 -19.33
N GLY A 17 13.34 -2.65 -20.38
CA GLY A 17 12.83 -4.02 -20.31
C GLY A 17 11.51 -4.21 -21.03
N ALA A 18 10.78 -5.27 -20.68
CA ALA A 18 9.45 -5.53 -21.22
C ALA A 18 8.35 -4.86 -20.38
N TYR A 19 7.29 -4.40 -21.05
CA TYR A 19 6.13 -3.75 -20.43
C TYR A 19 4.96 -4.73 -20.17
N TYR A 20 5.27 -6.02 -20.05
CA TYR A 20 4.25 -7.04 -19.79
C TYR A 20 3.77 -7.04 -18.33
N ALA A 21 4.66 -6.69 -17.41
CA ALA A 21 4.44 -6.62 -15.98
C ALA A 21 4.88 -5.24 -15.42
N PRO A 22 4.51 -4.91 -14.17
CA PRO A 22 4.87 -3.62 -13.56
C PRO A 22 6.38 -3.36 -13.53
N ASP A 23 6.75 -2.09 -13.60
CA ASP A 23 8.10 -1.63 -13.30
C ASP A 23 8.46 -1.91 -11.84
N LEU A 24 9.68 -2.37 -11.63
CA LEU A 24 10.17 -2.78 -10.31
C LEU A 24 11.15 -1.78 -9.69
N THR A 25 11.37 -0.62 -10.30
CA THR A 25 12.37 0.36 -9.86
C THR A 25 12.13 0.76 -8.41
N LYS A 26 10.89 1.09 -8.03
CA LYS A 26 10.54 1.55 -6.68
C LYS A 26 9.81 0.51 -5.84
N ILE A 27 9.78 -0.76 -6.28
CA ILE A 27 8.89 -1.76 -5.66
C ILE A 27 9.24 -2.06 -4.20
N ALA A 28 10.52 -2.06 -3.85
CA ALA A 28 10.97 -2.30 -2.48
C ALA A 28 10.51 -1.21 -1.50
N GLN A 29 10.50 0.06 -1.93
CA GLN A 29 9.92 1.15 -1.14
C GLN A 29 8.39 1.07 -1.06
N GLN A 30 7.73 0.59 -2.10
CA GLN A 30 6.26 0.53 -2.17
C GLN A 30 5.65 -0.65 -1.41
N ARG A 31 6.38 -1.76 -1.28
CA ARG A 31 5.87 -3.03 -0.72
C ARG A 31 6.66 -3.54 0.47
N GLY A 32 7.92 -3.13 0.63
CA GLY A 32 8.80 -3.61 1.68
C GLY A 32 9.33 -5.02 1.42
N ALA A 33 10.44 -5.34 2.08
CA ALA A 33 11.16 -6.60 1.86
C ALA A 33 10.34 -7.85 2.24
N GLN A 34 9.57 -7.79 3.34
CA GLN A 34 8.79 -8.94 3.82
C GLN A 34 7.71 -9.36 2.81
N TYR A 35 6.98 -8.37 2.25
CA TYR A 35 6.01 -8.63 1.19
C TYR A 35 6.68 -9.25 -0.03
N LEU A 36 7.79 -8.68 -0.50
CA LEU A 36 8.46 -9.16 -1.71
C LEU A 36 9.00 -10.57 -1.54
N GLN A 37 9.59 -10.89 -0.39
CA GLN A 37 10.05 -12.25 -0.10
C GLN A 37 8.88 -13.25 -0.09
N ALA A 38 7.78 -12.93 0.58
CA ALA A 38 6.60 -13.79 0.61
C ALA A 38 5.96 -13.95 -0.79
N TYR A 39 5.88 -12.86 -1.56
CA TYR A 39 5.37 -12.85 -2.92
C TYR A 39 6.21 -13.72 -3.86
N MET A 40 7.54 -13.62 -3.79
CA MET A 40 8.43 -14.42 -4.63
C MET A 40 8.38 -15.93 -4.31
N ARG A 41 8.06 -16.30 -3.07
CA ARG A 41 7.88 -17.72 -2.70
C ARG A 41 6.65 -18.34 -3.37
N ASP A 42 5.53 -17.63 -3.35
CA ASP A 42 4.28 -18.09 -3.97
C ASP A 42 3.35 -16.93 -4.34
N PRO A 43 3.44 -16.41 -5.59
CA PRO A 43 2.58 -15.33 -6.07
C PRO A 43 1.08 -15.66 -6.03
N SER A 44 0.71 -16.94 -6.12
CA SER A 44 -0.68 -17.40 -6.15
C SER A 44 -1.43 -17.18 -4.83
N LYS A 45 -0.69 -16.93 -3.73
CA LYS A 45 -1.28 -16.58 -2.43
C LYS A 45 -1.78 -15.13 -2.36
N PHE A 46 -1.31 -14.27 -3.26
CA PHE A 46 -1.63 -12.84 -3.28
C PHE A 46 -2.69 -12.52 -4.31
N TYR A 47 -2.60 -13.15 -5.48
CA TYR A 47 -3.47 -12.88 -6.60
C TYR A 47 -3.98 -14.19 -7.22
N ASN A 48 -5.21 -14.15 -7.72
CA ASN A 48 -5.87 -15.29 -8.38
C ASN A 48 -6.10 -14.98 -9.87
N GLU A 49 -5.78 -15.92 -10.75
CA GLU A 49 -5.89 -15.77 -12.22
C GLU A 49 -7.30 -15.44 -12.69
N GLN A 50 -8.35 -15.98 -12.06
CA GLN A 50 -9.74 -15.73 -12.44
C GLN A 50 -10.12 -14.24 -12.28
N ARG A 51 -9.52 -13.56 -11.29
CA ARG A 51 -9.78 -12.13 -11.01
C ARG A 51 -8.73 -11.21 -11.62
N HIS A 52 -7.46 -11.57 -11.51
CA HIS A 52 -6.32 -10.71 -11.84
C HIS A 52 -5.72 -11.01 -13.22
N ARG A 53 -6.20 -12.07 -13.88
CA ARG A 53 -5.71 -12.56 -15.17
C ARG A 53 -4.24 -13.00 -15.06
N ARG A 54 -3.35 -12.31 -15.76
CA ARG A 54 -1.94 -12.73 -15.90
C ARG A 54 -1.24 -12.60 -14.55
N LEU A 55 -0.83 -13.73 -13.97
CA LEU A 55 -0.04 -13.77 -12.76
C LEU A 55 1.44 -13.93 -13.07
N MET A 56 2.28 -13.44 -12.15
CA MET A 56 3.69 -13.78 -12.18
C MET A 56 3.85 -15.29 -11.93
N PRO A 57 4.51 -16.04 -12.82
CA PRO A 57 4.74 -17.45 -12.58
C PRO A 57 5.68 -17.63 -11.39
N LYS A 58 5.50 -18.74 -10.66
CA LYS A 58 6.45 -19.12 -9.61
C LYS A 58 7.82 -19.38 -10.25
N GLN A 59 8.85 -18.72 -9.73
CA GLN A 59 10.21 -18.76 -10.30
C GLN A 59 11.08 -19.90 -9.74
N ASP A 60 10.53 -20.72 -8.82
CA ASP A 60 11.23 -21.83 -8.14
C ASP A 60 12.63 -21.49 -7.62
N MET A 61 12.75 -20.28 -7.07
CA MET A 61 13.99 -19.72 -6.53
C MET A 61 14.22 -20.20 -5.09
N THR A 62 15.49 -20.34 -4.71
CA THR A 62 15.86 -20.61 -3.30
C THR A 62 15.60 -19.37 -2.42
N ASP A 63 15.43 -19.57 -1.11
CA ASP A 63 15.27 -18.44 -0.17
C ASP A 63 16.45 -17.46 -0.24
N ALA A 64 17.67 -17.95 -0.49
CA ALA A 64 18.85 -17.13 -0.70
C ALA A 64 18.75 -16.26 -1.97
N GLU A 65 18.35 -16.85 -3.10
CA GLU A 65 18.15 -16.09 -4.35
C GLU A 65 17.03 -15.06 -4.22
N ILE A 66 15.95 -15.39 -3.50
CA ILE A 66 14.87 -14.45 -3.21
C ILE A 66 15.42 -13.27 -2.37
N ALA A 67 16.19 -13.55 -1.32
CA ALA A 67 16.80 -12.51 -0.50
C ALA A 67 17.74 -11.61 -1.32
N ASP A 68 18.60 -12.19 -2.15
CA ASP A 68 19.52 -11.45 -3.04
C ASP A 68 18.78 -10.59 -4.06
N LEU A 69 17.68 -11.10 -4.65
CA LEU A 69 16.84 -10.35 -5.57
C LEU A 69 16.18 -9.15 -4.87
N VAL A 70 15.63 -9.38 -3.68
CA VAL A 70 14.98 -8.31 -2.89
C VAL A 70 15.99 -7.26 -2.45
N ALA A 71 17.21 -7.66 -2.05
CA ALA A 71 18.28 -6.73 -1.72
C ALA A 71 18.71 -5.87 -2.92
N PHE A 72 18.80 -6.49 -4.10
CA PHE A 72 19.04 -5.75 -5.35
C PHE A 72 17.93 -4.75 -5.65
N LEU A 73 16.66 -5.15 -5.56
CA LEU A 73 15.51 -4.26 -5.78
C LEU A 73 15.42 -3.12 -4.75
N ASP A 74 15.80 -3.39 -3.50
CA ASP A 74 15.93 -2.37 -2.46
C ASP A 74 17.00 -1.33 -2.80
N TRP A 75 18.19 -1.78 -3.23
CA TRP A 75 19.25 -0.88 -3.71
C TRP A 75 18.78 -0.04 -4.90
N VAL A 76 18.16 -0.68 -5.92
CA VAL A 76 17.61 0.01 -7.09
C VAL A 76 16.58 1.07 -6.68
N SER A 77 15.72 0.77 -5.71
CA SER A 77 14.68 1.70 -5.26
C SER A 77 15.21 2.97 -4.63
N LYS A 78 16.44 2.96 -4.12
CA LYS A 78 17.09 4.13 -3.51
C LYS A 78 17.75 5.06 -4.54
N VAL A 79 17.86 4.64 -5.79
CA VAL A 79 18.38 5.51 -6.87
C VAL A 79 17.40 6.65 -7.11
N ASP A 80 17.87 7.89 -6.99
CA ASP A 80 17.09 9.06 -7.36
C ASP A 80 16.91 9.11 -8.87
N ASN A 81 15.67 8.96 -9.31
CA ASN A 81 15.27 8.97 -10.71
C ASN A 81 14.41 10.19 -11.05
N GLN A 82 14.54 11.28 -10.28
CA GLN A 82 13.87 12.56 -10.51
C GLN A 82 12.34 12.43 -10.62
N GLY A 83 11.76 11.55 -9.80
CA GLY A 83 10.30 11.35 -9.75
C GLY A 83 9.75 10.46 -10.88
N TRP A 84 10.61 9.68 -11.55
CA TRP A 84 10.17 8.66 -12.51
C TRP A 84 9.64 7.40 -11.79
N PRO A 85 8.64 6.67 -12.31
CA PRO A 85 7.76 7.06 -13.39
C PRO A 85 6.80 8.19 -12.96
N PRO A 86 6.42 9.11 -13.87
CA PRO A 86 5.57 10.27 -13.56
C PRO A 86 4.13 9.91 -13.12
N ARG A 87 3.75 8.61 -13.19
CA ARG A 87 2.48 8.09 -12.68
C ARG A 87 2.76 6.83 -11.85
N PRO A 88 2.07 6.62 -10.71
CA PRO A 88 2.20 5.39 -9.93
C PRO A 88 1.88 4.17 -10.80
N ILE A 89 2.81 3.23 -10.89
CA ILE A 89 2.58 1.97 -11.60
C ILE A 89 1.78 1.06 -10.67
N LEU A 90 0.54 0.79 -11.07
CA LEU A 90 -0.39 -0.01 -10.28
C LEU A 90 -0.06 -1.50 -10.46
N VAL A 91 0.27 -2.16 -9.35
CA VAL A 91 0.52 -3.62 -9.32
C VAL A 91 -0.84 -4.34 -9.31
N THR A 92 -1.34 -4.67 -10.50
CA THR A 92 -2.56 -5.46 -10.82
C THR A 92 -3.90 -4.96 -10.26
N GLY A 93 -4.90 -4.85 -11.14
CA GLY A 93 -6.31 -4.98 -10.78
C GLY A 93 -6.98 -3.82 -10.01
N ALA A 94 -6.28 -2.71 -9.76
CA ALA A 94 -6.96 -1.47 -9.40
C ALA A 94 -7.84 -1.06 -10.60
N SER A 95 -9.08 -1.51 -10.59
CA SER A 95 -10.11 -1.07 -11.51
C SER A 95 -10.11 0.45 -11.51
N ILE A 96 -9.94 1.00 -12.70
CA ILE A 96 -10.24 2.37 -13.09
C ILE A 96 -11.73 2.66 -12.86
N ALA A 97 -12.14 2.69 -11.59
CA ALA A 97 -13.33 3.40 -11.15
C ALA A 97 -12.98 4.85 -10.73
N ALA A 98 -11.68 5.19 -10.70
CA ALA A 98 -11.19 6.54 -10.41
C ALA A 98 -10.67 7.30 -11.65
N THR A 99 -10.73 6.72 -12.85
CA THR A 99 -10.54 7.46 -14.09
C THR A 99 -11.82 7.41 -14.89
N GLY A 100 -12.83 8.16 -14.42
CA GLY A 100 -13.67 8.85 -15.38
C GLY A 100 -12.73 9.58 -16.34
N THR A 101 -12.95 9.45 -17.64
CA THR A 101 -12.26 10.19 -18.70
C THR A 101 -12.20 11.66 -18.33
N LEU A 102 -11.07 12.10 -17.77
CA LEU A 102 -10.81 13.49 -17.51
C LEU A 102 -10.23 14.10 -18.80
N PRO A 103 -10.85 15.17 -19.34
CA PRO A 103 -10.33 15.90 -20.48
C PRO A 103 -8.86 16.36 -20.24
N PRO A 104 -8.06 16.56 -21.30
CA PRO A 104 -6.63 16.89 -21.23
C PRO A 104 -6.30 18.07 -20.30
N ASP A 105 -7.24 19.00 -20.20
CA ASP A 105 -7.27 20.21 -19.38
C ASP A 105 -7.30 19.92 -17.86
N GLN A 106 -7.71 18.73 -17.43
CA GLN A 106 -7.67 18.31 -16.01
C GLN A 106 -6.46 17.44 -15.65
N ALA A 107 -5.74 16.88 -16.63
CA ALA A 107 -4.48 16.17 -16.37
C ALA A 107 -3.38 17.13 -15.87
N ALA A 108 -3.43 18.40 -16.29
CA ALA A 108 -2.54 19.45 -15.80
C ALA A 108 -2.87 19.93 -14.37
N ALA A 109 -4.08 19.68 -13.87
CA ALA A 109 -4.48 20.06 -12.51
C ALA A 109 -3.92 19.10 -11.45
N VAL A 110 -3.74 17.81 -11.78
CA VAL A 110 -3.15 16.82 -10.87
C VAL A 110 -1.65 17.06 -10.68
N ALA A 111 -0.96 17.57 -11.70
CA ALA A 111 0.45 18.00 -11.61
C ALA A 111 0.64 19.34 -10.86
N LYS A 112 -0.45 20.06 -10.55
CA LYS A 112 -0.45 21.34 -9.83
C LYS A 112 -0.97 21.25 -8.40
N SER A 113 -1.13 20.05 -7.82
CA SER A 113 -1.51 19.91 -6.40
C SER A 113 -0.34 20.09 -5.42
N ALA A 114 0.81 20.63 -5.86
CA ALA A 114 1.60 21.45 -4.97
C ALA A 114 0.75 22.69 -4.67
N LEU A 115 0.10 22.70 -3.49
CA LEU A 115 -0.74 23.80 -3.02
C LEU A 115 -0.06 25.15 -3.32
N PRO A 116 -0.75 26.12 -3.96
CA PRO A 116 -0.26 27.49 -4.00
C PRO A 116 -0.17 28.03 -2.56
N PRO A 117 0.87 28.79 -2.19
CA PRO A 117 0.89 29.44 -0.89
C PRO A 117 -0.21 30.50 -0.84
N GLY A 118 -1.25 30.27 -0.04
CA GLY A 118 -2.14 31.34 0.41
C GLY A 118 -3.65 31.23 0.15
N THR A 119 -4.21 30.07 -0.21
CA THR A 119 -5.68 29.94 -0.19
C THR A 119 -6.16 29.71 1.24
N LYS A 120 -6.70 30.75 1.87
CA LYS A 120 -7.44 30.66 3.14
C LYS A 120 -8.59 29.68 2.97
N SER A 121 -8.52 28.54 3.64
CA SER A 121 -9.56 27.54 3.59
C SER A 121 -10.62 27.77 4.68
N GLY A 122 -11.86 27.43 4.32
CA GLY A 122 -13.06 27.67 5.12
C GLY A 122 -13.26 26.61 6.21
N PRO A 123 -14.43 26.56 6.89
CA PRO A 123 -14.65 25.78 8.11
C PRO A 123 -14.54 24.24 7.96
N ALA A 124 -14.25 23.72 6.75
CA ALA A 124 -13.83 22.35 6.50
C ALA A 124 -12.40 22.03 7.01
N ASP A 125 -11.62 23.04 7.38
CA ASP A 125 -10.23 22.92 7.84
C ASP A 125 -10.02 22.32 9.23
N LYS A 126 -11.10 21.94 9.92
CA LYS A 126 -11.04 21.40 11.29
C LYS A 126 -11.71 20.06 11.47
N ASP A 127 -12.30 19.47 10.42
CA ASP A 127 -12.86 18.12 10.53
C ASP A 127 -11.69 17.11 10.56
N PRO A 128 -11.49 16.36 11.66
CA PRO A 128 -10.42 15.39 11.75
C PRO A 128 -10.49 14.32 10.65
N ALA A 129 -11.69 13.95 10.18
CA ALA A 129 -11.85 12.97 9.11
C ALA A 129 -11.41 13.52 7.75
N ALA A 130 -11.70 14.79 7.45
CA ALA A 130 -11.23 15.43 6.22
C ALA A 130 -9.70 15.57 6.20
N LEU A 131 -9.09 15.91 7.33
CA LEU A 131 -7.63 15.94 7.48
C LEU A 131 -7.02 14.53 7.36
N GLY A 132 -7.70 13.53 7.90
CA GLY A 132 -7.31 12.12 7.78
C GLY A 132 -7.34 11.60 6.34
N GLU A 133 -8.28 12.05 5.51
CA GLU A 133 -8.28 11.71 4.08
C GLU A 133 -7.03 12.23 3.36
N VAL A 134 -6.56 13.43 3.71
CA VAL A 134 -5.33 13.98 3.15
C VAL A 134 -4.15 13.06 3.51
N VAL A 135 -4.01 12.71 4.80
CA VAL A 135 -2.97 11.77 5.26
C VAL A 135 -3.06 10.44 4.52
N PHE A 136 -4.27 9.89 4.33
CA PHE A 136 -4.49 8.63 3.60
C PHE A 136 -3.93 8.64 2.17
N ARG A 137 -3.94 9.80 1.52
CA ARG A 137 -3.50 9.98 0.13
C ARG A 137 -2.04 10.43 0.00
N THR A 138 -1.47 11.07 1.02
CA THR A 138 -0.15 11.71 0.95
C THR A 138 0.90 11.11 1.87
N ALA A 139 0.54 10.19 2.78
CA ALA A 139 1.50 9.43 3.56
C ALA A 139 2.51 8.74 2.62
N THR A 140 3.70 8.43 3.10
CA THR A 140 4.73 7.76 2.31
C THR A 140 5.15 6.47 3.01
N PRO A 141 4.82 5.29 2.46
CA PRO A 141 3.94 5.06 1.32
C PRO A 141 2.48 5.50 1.55
N ALA A 142 1.76 5.84 0.48
CA ALA A 142 0.36 6.26 0.59
C ALA A 142 -0.52 5.05 0.91
N CYS A 143 -1.52 5.23 1.79
CA CYS A 143 -2.36 4.14 2.25
C CYS A 143 -3.16 3.51 1.09
N ASN A 144 -3.61 4.33 0.14
CA ASN A 144 -4.33 3.91 -1.07
C ASN A 144 -3.48 3.09 -2.05
N ALA A 145 -2.15 3.05 -1.90
CA ALA A 145 -1.28 2.20 -2.71
C ALA A 145 -1.39 0.71 -2.33
N CYS A 146 -1.93 0.44 -1.13
CA CYS A 146 -2.11 -0.90 -0.57
C CYS A 146 -3.56 -1.20 -0.18
N HIS A 147 -4.37 -0.20 0.15
CA HIS A 147 -5.74 -0.39 0.66
C HIS A 147 -6.79 0.23 -0.25
N SER A 148 -7.84 -0.55 -0.56
CA SER A 148 -9.01 -0.06 -1.28
C SER A 148 -10.08 0.43 -0.31
N LEU A 149 -10.85 1.43 -0.72
CA LEU A 149 -12.07 1.84 -0.04
C LEU A 149 -13.32 1.10 -0.58
N THR A 150 -13.17 0.31 -1.64
CA THR A 150 -14.27 -0.46 -2.24
C THR A 150 -14.46 -1.79 -1.52
N ALA A 151 -15.70 -2.13 -1.16
CA ALA A 151 -16.03 -3.39 -0.52
C ALA A 151 -15.60 -4.60 -1.36
N GLY A 152 -14.94 -5.57 -0.73
CA GLY A 152 -14.43 -6.78 -1.37
C GLY A 152 -13.19 -6.59 -2.26
N ALA A 153 -12.72 -5.36 -2.48
CA ALA A 153 -11.55 -5.07 -3.31
C ALA A 153 -10.26 -5.10 -2.46
N ASN A 154 -9.80 -6.30 -2.08
CA ASN A 154 -8.50 -6.46 -1.44
C ASN A 154 -7.37 -6.22 -2.43
N MET A 155 -6.30 -5.58 -1.97
CA MET A 155 -5.08 -5.34 -2.75
C MET A 155 -3.88 -5.95 -1.98
N ALA A 156 -2.76 -5.23 -1.85
CA ALA A 156 -1.66 -5.66 -0.99
C ALA A 156 -2.07 -5.66 0.51
N GLY A 157 -3.00 -4.77 0.88
CA GLY A 157 -3.69 -4.77 2.18
C GLY A 157 -5.19 -5.10 2.03
N PRO A 158 -5.88 -5.42 3.14
CA PRO A 158 -7.32 -5.65 3.12
C PRO A 158 -8.06 -4.38 2.69
N THR A 159 -9.24 -4.55 2.10
CA THR A 159 -10.17 -3.43 1.91
C THR A 159 -10.42 -2.74 3.25
N LEU A 160 -10.62 -1.43 3.22
CA LEU A 160 -11.00 -0.59 4.36
C LEU A 160 -12.49 -0.27 4.38
N ALA A 161 -13.25 -0.73 3.38
CA ALA A 161 -14.71 -0.80 3.53
C ALA A 161 -15.06 -1.61 4.78
N GLY A 162 -15.92 -1.06 5.65
CA GLY A 162 -16.23 -1.65 6.94
C GLY A 162 -15.04 -1.82 7.89
N ALA A 163 -14.02 -0.96 7.79
CA ALA A 163 -12.91 -0.94 8.73
C ALA A 163 -13.38 -0.69 10.17
N ALA A 164 -14.31 0.26 10.38
CA ALA A 164 -14.83 0.57 11.70
C ALA A 164 -15.56 -0.62 12.34
N THR A 165 -16.41 -1.29 11.56
CA THR A 165 -17.17 -2.47 12.00
C THR A 165 -16.24 -3.62 12.39
N ARG A 166 -15.23 -3.90 11.56
CA ARG A 166 -14.21 -4.93 11.87
C ARG A 166 -13.35 -4.56 13.06
N ALA A 167 -12.92 -3.30 13.17
CA ALA A 167 -12.17 -2.81 14.33
C ALA A 167 -12.95 -3.02 15.64
N GLN A 168 -14.25 -2.70 15.64
CA GLN A 168 -15.10 -2.92 16.80
C GLN A 168 -15.19 -4.40 17.19
N GLN A 169 -15.32 -5.30 16.21
CA GLN A 169 -15.33 -6.74 16.44
C GLN A 169 -13.99 -7.25 16.98
N ILE A 170 -12.87 -6.74 16.47
CA ILE A 170 -11.54 -7.14 16.91
C ILE A 170 -11.29 -6.68 18.34
N VAL A 171 -11.52 -5.42 18.66
CA VAL A 171 -11.28 -4.86 20.01
C VAL A 171 -12.12 -5.54 21.09
N THR A 172 -13.31 -6.03 20.73
CA THR A 172 -14.18 -6.77 21.65
C THR A 172 -13.93 -8.27 21.68
N SER A 173 -13.05 -8.78 20.80
CA SER A 173 -12.72 -10.20 20.73
C SER A 173 -11.79 -10.61 21.88
N PRO A 174 -12.00 -11.79 22.51
CA PRO A 174 -11.08 -12.33 23.50
C PRO A 174 -9.69 -12.67 22.92
N ASP A 175 -9.57 -12.80 21.60
CA ASP A 175 -8.30 -13.11 20.92
C ASP A 175 -7.44 -11.88 20.61
N TYR A 176 -7.95 -10.67 20.89
CA TYR A 176 -7.21 -9.44 20.67
C TYR A 176 -6.12 -9.24 21.72
N LYS A 177 -4.87 -9.18 21.26
CA LYS A 177 -3.66 -9.06 22.08
C LYS A 177 -3.08 -7.64 22.13
N GLY A 178 -3.73 -6.69 21.46
CA GLY A 178 -3.32 -5.29 21.46
C GLY A 178 -3.80 -4.54 22.69
N LYS A 179 -3.56 -3.23 22.72
CA LYS A 179 -3.83 -2.35 23.86
C LYS A 179 -5.04 -1.44 23.67
N ALA A 180 -5.60 -1.40 22.47
CA ALA A 180 -6.72 -0.51 22.17
C ALA A 180 -8.00 -0.94 22.92
N LYS A 181 -8.87 0.04 23.17
CA LYS A 181 -10.14 -0.15 23.89
C LYS A 181 -11.35 0.27 23.07
N ASP A 182 -11.13 0.93 21.95
CA ASP A 182 -12.14 1.46 21.05
C ASP A 182 -11.67 1.35 19.59
N VAL A 183 -12.57 1.68 18.66
CA VAL A 183 -12.33 1.61 17.22
C VAL A 183 -11.15 2.47 16.78
N GLU A 184 -11.12 3.74 17.19
CA GLU A 184 -10.07 4.68 16.79
C GLU A 184 -8.70 4.32 17.37
N GLY A 185 -8.66 3.85 18.63
CA GLY A 185 -7.44 3.35 19.25
C GLY A 185 -6.90 2.12 18.53
N TYR A 186 -7.77 1.21 18.07
CA TYR A 186 -7.32 0.04 17.30
C TYR A 186 -6.81 0.44 15.93
N LEU A 187 -7.51 1.35 15.24
CA LEU A 187 -7.05 1.85 13.94
C LEU A 187 -5.68 2.54 14.07
N SER A 188 -5.48 3.35 15.11
CA SER A 188 -4.20 3.99 15.43
C SER A 188 -3.10 2.97 15.77
N GLU A 189 -3.43 1.93 16.55
CA GLU A 189 -2.49 0.84 16.86
C GLU A 189 -2.12 0.05 15.60
N ALA A 190 -3.09 -0.28 14.75
CA ALA A 190 -2.84 -0.97 13.49
C ALA A 190 -1.95 -0.16 12.54
N ILE A 191 -2.05 1.18 12.56
CA ILE A 191 -1.20 2.06 11.75
C ILE A 191 0.23 2.13 12.29
N THR A 192 0.39 2.26 13.61
CA THR A 192 1.70 2.51 14.23
C THR A 192 2.46 1.24 14.61
N HIS A 193 1.72 0.16 14.89
CA HIS A 193 2.20 -1.14 15.33
C HIS A 193 1.45 -2.27 14.58
N PRO A 194 1.58 -2.37 13.25
CA PRO A 194 0.77 -3.28 12.44
C PRO A 194 0.93 -4.78 12.75
N SER A 195 2.00 -5.16 13.46
CA SER A 195 2.19 -6.54 13.94
C SER A 195 1.65 -6.79 15.36
N ALA A 196 1.11 -5.79 16.06
CA ALA A 196 0.48 -5.96 17.37
C ALA A 196 -0.79 -6.82 17.28
N HIS A 197 -1.56 -6.65 16.20
CA HIS A 197 -2.62 -7.55 15.80
C HIS A 197 -2.53 -7.82 14.30
N ILE A 198 -2.30 -9.09 13.94
CA ILE A 198 -2.17 -9.51 12.56
C ILE A 198 -3.55 -9.89 12.02
N VAL A 199 -4.00 -9.14 11.01
CA VAL A 199 -5.22 -9.48 10.27
C VAL A 199 -5.03 -10.85 9.59
N PRO A 200 -5.95 -11.81 9.78
CA PRO A 200 -5.83 -13.13 9.17
C PRO A 200 -5.72 -13.06 7.64
N GLY A 201 -4.79 -13.84 7.08
CA GLY A 201 -4.61 -13.98 5.63
C GLY A 201 -3.13 -14.07 5.25
N ALA A 202 -2.77 -15.08 4.45
CA ALA A 202 -1.39 -15.28 3.98
C ALA A 202 -0.87 -14.12 3.12
N MET A 203 -1.77 -13.30 2.57
CA MET A 203 -1.45 -12.13 1.76
C MET A 203 -1.13 -10.87 2.57
N TYR A 204 -1.35 -10.86 3.90
CA TYR A 204 -1.17 -9.67 4.75
C TYR A 204 0.01 -9.77 5.72
N SER A 205 0.55 -10.97 5.93
CA SER A 205 1.66 -11.18 6.85
C SER A 205 2.44 -12.45 6.52
N ALA A 206 3.70 -12.50 6.97
CA ALA A 206 4.50 -13.71 7.00
C ALA A 206 5.34 -13.74 8.28
N ASN A 207 5.60 -14.93 8.82
CA ASN A 207 6.47 -15.12 9.99
C ASN A 207 6.12 -14.25 11.20
N GLY A 208 4.82 -14.00 11.43
CA GLY A 208 4.36 -13.14 12.54
C GLY A 208 4.65 -11.64 12.34
N VAL A 209 4.94 -11.21 11.11
CA VAL A 209 5.20 -9.81 10.76
C VAL A 209 4.20 -9.37 9.68
N SER A 210 3.50 -8.27 9.95
CA SER A 210 2.61 -7.64 8.97
C SER A 210 3.40 -7.07 7.79
N PHE A 211 2.81 -7.14 6.59
CA PHE A 211 3.36 -6.47 5.41
C PHE A 211 3.08 -4.97 5.38
N MET A 212 2.17 -4.48 6.22
CA MET A 212 2.00 -3.04 6.41
C MET A 212 3.28 -2.44 7.01
N PRO A 213 3.85 -1.36 6.41
CA PRO A 213 5.05 -0.72 6.93
C PRO A 213 4.89 -0.32 8.40
N ASN A 214 5.90 -0.59 9.22
CA ASN A 214 5.94 -0.22 10.64
C ASN A 214 6.61 1.14 10.89
N THR A 215 6.79 1.95 9.85
CA THR A 215 7.49 3.25 9.93
C THR A 215 6.55 4.40 10.26
N TYR A 216 5.24 4.26 10.02
CA TYR A 216 4.26 5.34 10.21
C TYR A 216 4.20 5.89 11.64
N GLY A 217 4.56 5.11 12.66
CA GLY A 217 4.68 5.61 14.04
C GLY A 217 5.81 6.62 14.25
N LYS A 218 6.77 6.70 13.32
CA LYS A 218 7.85 7.69 13.29
C LYS A 218 7.60 8.77 12.23
N ASP A 219 6.99 8.38 11.12
CA ASP A 219 6.82 9.26 9.95
C ASP A 219 5.60 10.19 10.08
N LEU A 220 4.60 9.81 10.89
CA LEU A 220 3.39 10.59 11.13
C LEU A 220 3.39 11.17 12.55
N THR A 221 2.85 12.38 12.70
CA THR A 221 2.60 12.94 14.03
C THR A 221 1.45 12.21 14.73
N PRO A 222 1.37 12.21 16.08
CA PRO A 222 0.24 11.64 16.80
C PRO A 222 -1.11 12.22 16.35
N GLU A 223 -1.13 13.50 15.99
CA GLU A 223 -2.31 14.18 15.46
C GLU A 223 -2.72 13.63 14.08
N GLN A 224 -1.77 13.43 13.17
CA GLN A 224 -2.03 12.83 11.85
C GLN A 224 -2.54 11.40 11.96
N VAL A 225 -2.01 10.62 12.90
CA VAL A 225 -2.50 9.26 13.18
C VAL A 225 -3.95 9.31 13.68
N ALA A 226 -4.26 10.21 14.61
CA ALA A 226 -5.62 10.37 15.12
C ALA A 226 -6.62 10.81 14.02
N GLN A 227 -6.23 11.77 13.18
CA GLN A 227 -7.02 12.21 12.03
C GLN A 227 -7.27 11.06 11.05
N LEU A 228 -6.23 10.28 10.72
CA LEU A 228 -6.36 9.12 9.86
C LEU A 228 -7.27 8.04 10.48
N ALA A 229 -7.15 7.78 11.78
CA ALA A 229 -8.04 6.85 12.49
C ALA A 229 -9.50 7.32 12.45
N ALA A 230 -9.76 8.61 12.66
CA ALA A 230 -11.08 9.21 12.56
C ALA A 230 -11.66 9.08 11.15
N TYR A 231 -10.85 9.31 10.11
CA TYR A 231 -11.25 9.08 8.72
C TYR A 231 -11.62 7.61 8.47
N LEU A 232 -10.79 6.67 8.91
CA LEU A 232 -11.05 5.23 8.74
C LEU A 232 -12.27 4.75 9.54
N ALA A 233 -12.57 5.39 10.68
CA ALA A 233 -13.76 5.11 11.49
C ALA A 233 -15.08 5.49 10.78
N THR A 234 -15.02 6.29 9.71
CA THR A 234 -16.21 6.61 8.89
C THR A 234 -16.67 5.44 8.02
N PHE A 235 -15.81 4.45 7.76
CA PHE A 235 -16.11 3.30 6.89
C PHE A 235 -16.69 2.14 7.70
N LYS A 236 -18.03 2.04 7.72
CA LYS A 236 -18.82 0.99 8.40
C LYS A 236 -19.19 -0.16 7.49
#